data_AF-A0A955TFY3-F1
#
_entry.id   AF-A0A955TFY3-F1
#
_cell.length_a   1.000
_cell.length_b   1.000
_cell.length_c   1.000
_cell.angle_alpha   90.00
_cell.angle_beta   90.00
_cell.angle_gamma   90.00
#
_symmetry.space_group_name_H-M   'P 1'
#
loop_
_entity.id
_entity.type
_entity.pdbx_description
1 polymer ?
#
loop_
_entity_poly.entity_id
_entity_poly.type
_entity_poly.pdbx_seq_one_letter_code
_entity_poly.pdbx_strand_id
1 'polypeptide(L)'
;MAISVTQDGRIAIVWDLSQLKRVYRSLFAQLRADPGADVDDGDCLLELQMFLQQKAGEDGVDVTLHSAWEAWLGHEAPIPCEQRYEQYRSKETDASGQGSSL
;
A
#
# COMPACT_ATOMS: atom_id res chain seq x y z
N MET A 1 14.83 13.05 -9.42
CA MET A 1 14.92 13.38 -7.99
C MET A 1 15.82 14.58 -7.80
N ALA A 2 15.34 15.62 -7.12
CA ALA A 2 16.15 16.75 -6.68
C ALA A 2 15.92 16.97 -5.18
N ILE A 3 16.95 17.40 -4.46
CA ILE A 3 16.87 17.73 -3.04
C ILE A 3 17.35 19.16 -2.90
N SER A 4 16.55 20.01 -2.26
CA SER A 4 16.91 21.39 -1.98
C SER A 4 16.67 21.71 -0.51
N VAL A 5 17.61 22.43 0.10
CA VAL A 5 17.47 22.94 1.46
C VAL A 5 16.80 24.32 1.40
N THR A 6 15.76 24.51 2.19
CA THR A 6 15.04 25.78 2.29
C THR A 6 15.67 26.66 3.37
N GLN A 7 15.43 27.97 3.29
CA GLN A 7 16.08 28.96 4.18
C GLN A 7 15.70 28.80 5.67
N ASP A 8 14.59 28.13 5.95
CA ASP A 8 14.09 27.81 7.29
C ASP A 8 14.63 26.48 7.84
N GLY A 9 15.63 25.87 7.18
CA GLY A 9 16.24 24.62 7.61
C GLY A 9 15.43 23.37 7.29
N ARG A 10 14.38 23.47 6.44
CA ARG A 10 13.66 22.31 5.92
C ARG A 10 14.32 21.77 4.66
N ILE A 11 13.93 20.56 4.27
CA ILE A 11 14.38 19.92 3.05
C ILE A 11 13.16 19.70 2.18
N ALA A 12 13.22 20.18 0.93
CA ALA A 12 12.26 19.85 -0.10
C ALA A 12 12.86 18.77 -1.01
N ILE A 13 12.12 17.67 -1.18
CA ILE A 13 12.48 16.59 -2.07
C ILE A 13 11.49 16.57 -3.23
N VAL A 14 12.01 16.69 -4.45
CA VAL A 14 11.21 16.65 -5.68
C VAL A 14 11.33 15.25 -6.27
N TRP A 15 10.18 14.56 -6.32
CA TRP A 15 10.02 13.24 -6.90
C TRP A 15 9.13 13.31 -8.14
N ASP A 16 9.40 12.43 -9.11
CA ASP A 16 8.40 12.15 -10.15
C ASP A 16 7.26 11.27 -9.59
N LEU A 17 6.16 11.20 -10.33
CA LEU A 17 4.98 10.45 -9.89
C LEU A 17 5.28 8.96 -9.67
N SER A 18 6.16 8.35 -10.47
CA SER A 18 6.52 6.94 -10.31
C SER A 18 7.31 6.69 -9.02
N GLN A 19 8.16 7.63 -8.63
CA GLN A 19 8.90 7.61 -7.37
C GLN A 19 7.96 7.79 -6.18
N LEU A 20 7.01 8.74 -6.25
CA LEU A 20 5.99 8.94 -5.21
C LEU A 20 5.15 7.68 -4.96
N LYS A 21 4.71 7.01 -6.03
CA LYS A 21 4.00 5.72 -5.94
C LYS A 21 4.82 4.67 -5.17
N ARG A 22 6.13 4.57 -5.43
CA ARG A 22 7.02 3.63 -4.71
C ARG A 22 7.17 3.98 -3.25
N VAL A 23 7.39 5.26 -2.93
CA VAL A 23 7.51 5.74 -1.54
C VAL A 23 6.24 5.39 -0.75
N TYR A 24 5.06 5.72 -1.28
CA TYR A 24 3.78 5.37 -0.66
C TYR A 24 3.68 3.87 -0.38
N ARG A 25 3.97 3.03 -1.39
CA ARG A 25 3.92 1.57 -1.25
C ARG A 25 4.87 1.04 -0.18
N SER A 26 6.09 1.57 -0.11
CA SER A 26 7.07 1.18 0.90
C SER A 26 6.65 1.56 2.31
N LEU A 27 6.15 2.79 2.51
CA LEU A 27 5.66 3.26 3.81
C LEU A 27 4.44 2.45 4.26
N PHE A 28 3.48 2.25 3.37
CA PHE A 28 2.27 1.47 3.66
C PHE A 28 2.58 0.01 3.96
N ALA A 29 3.55 -0.60 3.26
CA ALA A 29 4.00 -1.96 3.55
C ALA A 29 4.68 -2.06 4.92
N GLN A 30 5.48 -1.07 5.31
CA GLN A 30 6.15 -1.02 6.60
C GLN A 30 5.14 -0.93 7.75
N LEU A 31 4.14 -0.04 7.65
CA LEU A 31 3.09 0.10 8.66
C LEU A 31 2.23 -1.17 8.79
N ARG A 32 2.00 -1.89 7.69
CA ARG A 32 1.31 -3.19 7.74
C ARG A 32 2.16 -4.27 8.41
N ALA A 33 3.48 -4.25 8.21
CA ALA A 33 4.40 -5.23 8.79
C ALA A 33 4.65 -4.97 10.29
N ASP A 34 4.70 -3.71 10.68
CA ASP A 34 4.90 -3.27 12.06
C ASP A 34 3.99 -2.09 12.38
N PRO A 35 2.79 -2.36 12.93
CA PRO A 35 1.85 -1.31 13.34
C PRO A 35 2.34 -0.42 14.48
N GLY A 36 3.38 -0.84 15.20
CA GLY A 36 4.01 -0.04 16.26
C GLY A 36 5.12 0.88 15.73
N ALA A 37 5.42 0.82 14.43
CA ALA A 37 6.42 1.65 13.82
C ALA A 37 5.94 3.10 13.76
N ASP A 38 6.68 3.99 14.41
CA ASP A 38 6.44 5.43 14.42
C ASP A 38 6.92 6.09 13.12
N VAL A 39 6.34 5.66 12.01
CA VAL A 39 6.73 6.05 10.65
C VAL A 39 5.83 7.18 10.13
N ASP A 40 4.71 7.43 10.79
CA ASP A 40 3.68 8.40 10.40
C ASP A 40 3.15 9.16 11.63
N ASP A 41 4.05 9.74 12.44
CA ASP A 41 3.70 10.61 13.59
C ASP A 41 3.01 11.93 13.14
N GLY A 42 2.89 12.15 11.84
CA GLY A 42 2.09 13.22 11.24
C GLY A 42 1.30 12.69 10.04
N ASP A 43 0.31 13.43 9.56
CA ASP A 43 -0.60 13.02 8.47
C ASP A 43 0.06 12.84 7.09
N CYS A 44 1.38 12.65 7.02
CA CYS A 44 2.19 12.59 5.80
C CYS A 44 1.72 11.48 4.86
N LEU A 45 1.49 10.27 5.38
CA LEU A 45 1.02 9.16 4.55
C LEU A 45 -0.41 9.41 4.05
N LEU A 46 -1.27 10.00 4.88
CA LEU A 46 -2.63 10.35 4.50
C LEU A 46 -2.65 11.42 3.39
N GLU A 47 -1.86 12.48 3.54
CA GLU A 47 -1.71 13.52 2.52
C GLU A 47 -1.16 12.95 1.21
N LEU A 48 -0.14 12.09 1.29
CA LEU A 48 0.42 11.41 0.13
C LEU A 48 -0.62 10.50 -0.53
N GLN A 49 -1.42 9.77 0.25
CA GLN A 49 -2.49 8.94 -0.27
C GLN A 49 -3.54 9.78 -1.00
N MET A 50 -4.00 10.88 -0.41
CA MET A 50 -4.98 11.79 -1.02
C MET A 50 -4.47 12.38 -2.33
N PHE A 51 -3.22 12.84 -2.35
CA PHE A 51 -2.57 13.34 -3.56
C PHE A 51 -2.52 12.28 -4.68
N LEU A 52 -2.09 11.06 -4.35
CA LEU A 52 -2.00 9.98 -5.32
C LEU A 52 -3.38 9.52 -5.80
N GLN A 53 -4.39 9.47 -4.94
CA GLN A 53 -5.77 9.15 -5.31
C GLN A 53 -6.36 10.19 -6.25
N GLN A 54 -6.08 11.48 -6.03
CA GLN A 54 -6.45 12.54 -6.97
C GLN A 54 -5.80 12.30 -8.34
N LYS A 55 -4.49 12.00 -8.39
CA LYS A 55 -3.80 11.70 -9.66
C LYS A 55 -4.33 10.48 -10.37
N ALA A 56 -4.66 9.42 -9.62
CA ALA A 56 -5.30 8.24 -10.19
C ALA A 56 -6.68 8.56 -10.78
N GLY A 57 -7.48 9.39 -10.09
CA GLY A 57 -8.76 9.87 -10.59
C GLY A 57 -8.65 10.72 -11.86
N GLU A 58 -7.62 11.57 -11.96
CA GLU A 58 -7.29 12.32 -13.20
C GLU A 58 -6.97 11.37 -14.37
N ASP A 59 -6.35 10.22 -14.08
CA ASP A 59 -6.08 9.14 -15.06
C ASP A 59 -7.30 8.23 -15.34
N GLY A 60 -8.46 8.51 -14.74
CA GLY A 60 -9.69 7.73 -14.92
C GLY A 60 -9.77 6.44 -14.10
N VAL A 61 -8.90 6.27 -13.11
CA VAL A 61 -8.91 5.10 -12.21
C VAL A 61 -9.95 5.28 -11.12
N ASP A 62 -10.80 4.26 -10.95
CA ASP A 62 -11.68 4.17 -9.79
C ASP A 62 -10.88 3.78 -8.55
N VAL A 63 -10.53 4.77 -7.73
CA VAL A 63 -9.76 4.59 -6.49
C VAL A 63 -10.54 3.91 -5.37
N THR A 64 -11.86 3.75 -5.50
CA THR A 64 -12.65 2.97 -4.55
C THR A 64 -12.48 1.46 -4.76
N LEU A 65 -12.06 1.06 -5.96
CA LEU A 65 -11.73 -0.32 -6.29
C LEU A 65 -10.26 -0.60 -5.94
N HIS A 66 -10.05 -1.37 -4.87
CA HIS A 66 -8.71 -1.74 -4.41
C HIS A 66 -7.85 -2.36 -5.52
N SER A 67 -8.41 -3.20 -6.39
CA SER A 67 -7.67 -3.80 -7.52
C SER A 67 -7.21 -2.77 -8.56
N ALA A 68 -8.04 -1.77 -8.87
CA ALA A 68 -7.71 -0.72 -9.83
C ALA A 68 -6.66 0.23 -9.25
N TRP A 69 -6.79 0.56 -7.96
CA TRP A 69 -5.80 1.34 -7.21
C TRP A 69 -4.43 0.67 -7.18
N GLU A 70 -4.37 -0.61 -6.78
CA GLU A 70 -3.11 -1.38 -6.71
C GLU A 70 -2.44 -1.51 -8.08
N ALA A 71 -3.24 -1.75 -9.13
CA ALA A 71 -2.73 -1.80 -10.50
C ALA A 71 -2.12 -0.46 -10.93
N TRP A 72 -2.79 0.67 -10.65
CA TRP A 72 -2.28 2.00 -10.97
C TRP A 72 -1.02 2.38 -10.18
N LEU A 73 -0.90 1.94 -8.94
CA LEU A 73 0.31 2.08 -8.12
C LEU A 73 1.49 1.23 -8.64
N GLY A 74 1.26 0.34 -9.60
CA GLY A 74 2.27 -0.51 -10.20
C GLY A 74 2.64 -1.71 -9.33
N HIS A 75 1.69 -2.23 -8.54
CA HIS A 75 1.80 -3.60 -8.05
C HIS A 75 1.70 -4.54 -9.25
N GLU A 76 2.74 -5.34 -9.51
CA GLU A 76 2.63 -6.46 -10.45
C GLU A 76 1.50 -7.36 -9.97
N ALA A 77 0.45 -7.44 -10.79
CA ALA A 77 -0.76 -8.25 -10.65
C ALA A 77 -1.12 -8.62 -9.20
N PRO A 78 -2.01 -7.87 -8.52
CA PRO A 78 -2.53 -8.33 -7.24
C PRO A 78 -3.06 -9.75 -7.39
N ILE A 79 -2.73 -10.63 -6.45
CA ILE A 79 -3.24 -11.99 -6.37
C ILE A 79 -4.76 -11.92 -6.62
N PRO A 80 -5.28 -12.54 -7.70
CA PRO A 80 -6.69 -12.52 -8.04
C PRO A 80 -7.55 -12.88 -6.82
N CYS A 81 -8.71 -12.26 -6.71
CA CYS A 81 -9.64 -12.50 -5.61
C CYS A 81 -9.84 -14.01 -5.33
N GLU A 82 -9.96 -14.80 -6.41
CA GLU A 82 -10.08 -16.26 -6.38
C GLU A 82 -8.93 -16.96 -5.66
N GLN A 83 -7.68 -16.54 -5.90
CA GLN A 83 -6.49 -17.09 -5.25
C GLN A 83 -6.37 -16.66 -3.78
N ARG A 84 -6.94 -15.50 -3.38
CA ARG A 84 -7.04 -15.14 -1.95
C ARG A 84 -8.01 -16.06 -1.21
N TYR A 85 -9.10 -16.49 -1.85
CA TYR A 85 -10.06 -17.41 -1.23
C TYR A 85 -9.52 -18.84 -1.08
N GLU A 86 -8.61 -19.29 -1.94
CA GLU A 86 -7.94 -20.59 -1.80
C GLU A 86 -7.10 -20.68 -0.51
N GLN A 87 -6.43 -19.60 -0.10
CA GLN A 87 -5.68 -19.57 1.16
C GLN A 87 -6.56 -19.75 2.40
N TYR A 88 -7.81 -19.29 2.38
CA TYR A 88 -8.76 -19.52 3.47
C TYR A 88 -9.25 -20.98 3.48
N ARG A 89 -9.55 -21.55 2.30
CA ARG A 89 -9.99 -22.94 2.15
C ARG A 89 -8.93 -23.94 2.61
N SER A 90 -7.66 -23.69 2.31
CA SER A 90 -6.56 -24.55 2.74
C SER A 90 -6.37 -24.54 4.27
N LYS A 91 -6.50 -23.38 4.92
CA LYS A 91 -6.40 -23.28 6.39
C LYS A 91 -7.55 -23.99 7.12
N GLU A 92 -8.74 -24.04 6.52
CA GLU A 92 -9.91 -24.74 7.07
C GLU A 92 -9.78 -26.28 6.96
N THR A 93 -9.05 -26.75 5.96
CA THR A 93 -8.76 -28.17 5.74
C THR A 93 -7.72 -28.69 6.73
N ASP A 94 -6.74 -27.88 7.12
CA ASP A 94 -5.75 -28.23 8.14
C ASP A 94 -6.29 -28.13 9.58
N ALA A 95 -7.26 -27.24 9.84
CA ALA A 95 -7.89 -27.09 11.15
C ALA A 95 -8.93 -28.20 11.46
N SER A 96 -9.44 -28.90 10.45
CA SER A 96 -10.40 -30.00 10.62
C SER A 96 -9.73 -31.37 10.87
N GLY A 97 -8.40 -31.44 10.92
CA GLY A 97 -7.63 -32.67 11.11
C GLY A 97 -7.27 -33.02 12.56
N GLN A 98 -7.53 -32.15 13.54
CA GLN A 98 -7.30 -32.45 14.96
C GLN A 98 -8.61 -32.53 15.72
N GLY A 99 -9.36 -33.59 15.44
CA GLY A 99 -10.52 -33.98 16.22
C GLY A 99 -10.78 -35.48 16.06
N SER A 100 -10.53 -36.22 17.15
CA SER A 100 -11.01 -37.58 17.41
C SER A 100 -10.18 -38.74 16.84
N SER A 101 -9.42 -39.41 17.70
CA SER A 101 -9.84 -40.73 18.20
C SER A 101 -9.05 -41.15 19.44
N LEU A 102 -9.80 -41.85 20.30
CA LEU A 102 -9.47 -42.50 21.56
C LEU A 102 -8.35 -43.53 21.44
#